data_AF-A0A521V0Y9-F1
#
_entry.id   AF-A0A521V0Y9-F1
#
_cell.length_a   1.000
_cell.length_b   1.000
_cell.length_c   1.000
_cell.angle_alpha   90.00
_cell.angle_beta   90.00
_cell.angle_gamma   90.00
#
_symmetry.space_group_name_H-M   'P 1'
#
loop_
_entity.id
_entity.type
_entity.pdbx_description
1 polymer ?
#
loop_
_entity_poly.entity_id
_entity_poly.type
_entity_poly.pdbx_seq_one_letter_code
_entity_poly.pdbx_strand_id
1 'polypeptide(L)'
;MSKKNDISLDKIRDWLTGNPETPPSEEDILQSEEALLQFAKAHALAPPASLRDKILEKISTLHQQKRQRRSISPGAPPMLGDSPNWLDWAGAVAGIEPPPDFENLHLHPLVSDERRELFVAWVKEYVEEEVHYDLLESFLILEGSCECTITDESGNCRIVRLGQGGFITMQLGETHHIRITSPQPVKAILEWEKLAA
;
A
#
# COMPACT_ATOMS: atom_id res chain seq x y z
N MET A 1 -20.31 -16.94 5.56
CA MET A 1 -20.12 -16.07 4.38
C MET A 1 -18.74 -16.38 3.83
N SER A 2 -18.66 -17.11 2.70
CA SER A 2 -17.38 -17.37 2.02
C SER A 2 -16.88 -16.05 1.45
N LYS A 3 -15.66 -15.64 1.84
CA LYS A 3 -15.06 -14.40 1.35
C LYS A 3 -14.56 -14.65 -0.07
N LYS A 4 -14.56 -13.60 -0.89
CA LYS A 4 -14.18 -13.62 -2.32
C LYS A 4 -12.79 -14.25 -2.62
N ASN A 5 -11.94 -14.38 -1.60
CA ASN A 5 -10.59 -14.95 -1.68
C ASN A 5 -10.43 -16.27 -0.88
N ASP A 6 -11.49 -16.80 -0.29
CA ASP A 6 -11.41 -18.11 0.37
C ASP A 6 -11.25 -19.19 -0.70
N ILE A 7 -10.15 -19.93 -0.63
CA ILE A 7 -9.96 -21.13 -1.41
C ILE A 7 -10.85 -22.20 -0.75
N SER A 8 -11.93 -22.62 -1.41
CA SER A 8 -12.81 -23.67 -0.90
C SER A 8 -12.17 -25.05 -1.08
N LEU A 9 -12.60 -26.02 -0.27
CA LEU A 9 -12.24 -27.43 -0.43
C LEU A 9 -12.56 -27.95 -1.84
N ASP A 10 -13.67 -27.52 -2.43
CA ASP A 10 -14.02 -27.87 -3.81
C ASP A 10 -13.02 -27.34 -4.83
N LYS A 11 -12.45 -26.16 -4.59
CA LYS A 11 -11.43 -25.56 -5.44
C LYS A 11 -10.06 -26.25 -5.29
N ILE A 12 -9.73 -26.69 -4.08
CA ILE A 12 -8.55 -27.53 -3.82
C ILE A 12 -8.71 -28.88 -4.52
N ARG A 13 -9.90 -29.49 -4.40
CA ARG A 13 -10.23 -30.75 -5.07
C ARG A 13 -10.07 -30.63 -6.59
N ASP A 14 -10.57 -29.56 -7.19
CA ASP A 14 -10.39 -29.27 -8.62
C ASP A 14 -8.91 -29.19 -9.01
N TRP A 15 -8.07 -28.44 -8.25
CA TRP A 15 -6.63 -28.34 -8.53
C TRP A 15 -5.87 -29.67 -8.39
N LEU A 16 -6.29 -30.51 -7.45
CA LEU A 16 -5.69 -31.82 -7.22
C LEU A 16 -6.24 -32.90 -8.17
N THR A 17 -7.31 -32.61 -8.93
CA THR A 17 -7.90 -33.55 -9.87
C THR A 17 -7.05 -33.63 -11.14
N GLY A 18 -6.08 -34.54 -11.15
CA GLY A 18 -5.29 -34.85 -12.34
C GLY A 18 -6.06 -35.64 -13.41
N ASN A 19 -7.12 -36.36 -13.01
CA ASN A 19 -8.03 -37.08 -13.90
C ASN A 19 -9.48 -36.94 -13.39
N PRO A 20 -10.42 -36.39 -14.20
CA PRO A 20 -11.83 -36.20 -13.81
C PRO A 20 -12.56 -37.48 -13.39
N GLU A 21 -12.11 -38.65 -13.85
CA GLU A 21 -12.74 -39.94 -13.51
C GLU A 21 -12.34 -40.47 -12.13
N THR A 22 -11.26 -39.95 -11.54
CA THR A 22 -10.75 -40.34 -10.22
C THR A 22 -10.40 -39.09 -9.41
N PRO A 23 -11.42 -38.33 -8.93
CA PRO A 23 -11.18 -37.18 -8.10
C PRO A 23 -10.56 -37.60 -6.76
N PRO A 24 -9.71 -36.76 -6.16
CA PRO A 24 -9.11 -37.04 -4.86
C PRO A 24 -10.19 -37.10 -3.77
N SER A 25 -10.06 -38.09 -2.90
CA SER A 25 -10.92 -38.23 -1.73
C SER A 25 -10.65 -37.12 -0.70
N GLU A 26 -11.53 -36.97 0.29
CA GLU A 26 -11.27 -36.04 1.40
C GLU A 26 -10.01 -36.42 2.19
N GLU A 27 -9.71 -37.72 2.31
CA GLU A 27 -8.51 -38.21 2.97
C GLU A 27 -7.24 -37.82 2.21
N ASP A 28 -7.26 -37.92 0.87
CA ASP A 28 -6.15 -37.49 0.01
C ASP A 28 -5.88 -35.98 0.15
N ILE A 29 -6.95 -35.18 0.26
CA ILE A 29 -6.85 -33.72 0.46
C ILE A 29 -6.23 -33.42 1.83
N LEU A 30 -6.75 -34.03 2.90
CA LEU A 30 -6.23 -33.83 4.26
C LEU A 30 -4.77 -34.26 4.38
N GLN A 31 -4.40 -35.39 3.76
CA GLN A 31 -3.02 -35.86 3.74
C GLN A 31 -2.09 -34.88 3.00
N SER A 32 -2.58 -34.30 1.89
CA SER A 32 -1.84 -33.29 1.13
C SER A 32 -1.66 -31.99 1.93
N GLU A 33 -2.71 -31.53 2.63
CA GLU A 33 -2.65 -30.37 3.51
C GLU A 33 -1.64 -30.58 4.66
N GLU A 34 -1.69 -31.74 5.32
CA GLU A 34 -0.75 -32.07 6.40
C GLU A 34 0.69 -32.14 5.87
N ALA A 35 0.91 -32.74 4.69
CA ALA A 35 2.23 -32.80 4.07
C ALA A 35 2.79 -31.38 3.79
N LEU A 36 1.96 -30.48 3.26
CA LEU A 36 2.34 -29.08 3.03
C LEU A 36 2.63 -28.33 4.33
N LEU A 37 1.83 -28.57 5.37
CA LEU A 37 2.03 -27.98 6.68
C LEU A 37 3.35 -28.46 7.33
N GLN A 38 3.65 -29.76 7.24
CA GLN A 38 4.91 -30.33 7.71
C GLN A 38 6.10 -29.79 6.91
N PHE A 39 5.98 -29.69 5.59
CA PHE A 39 6.99 -29.07 4.74
C PHE A 39 7.24 -27.60 5.16
N ALA A 40 6.18 -26.81 5.32
CA ALA A 40 6.29 -25.42 5.73
C ALA A 40 6.95 -25.26 7.12
N LYS A 41 6.64 -26.16 8.08
CA LYS A 41 7.28 -26.19 9.40
C LYS A 41 8.75 -26.58 9.31
N ALA A 42 9.09 -27.61 8.53
CA ALA A 42 10.45 -28.09 8.37
C ALA A 42 11.37 -27.05 7.69
N HIS A 43 10.79 -26.19 6.84
CA HIS A 43 11.49 -25.14 6.12
C HIS A 43 11.20 -23.73 6.66
N ALA A 44 10.70 -23.62 7.89
CA ALA A 44 10.36 -22.33 8.48
C ALA A 44 11.60 -21.46 8.69
N LEU A 45 11.60 -20.26 8.12
CA LEU A 45 12.61 -19.24 8.39
C LEU A 45 12.18 -18.37 9.57
N ALA A 46 13.08 -18.18 10.53
CA ALA A 46 12.82 -17.28 11.65
C ALA A 46 12.67 -15.84 11.13
N PRO A 47 11.54 -15.16 11.41
CA PRO A 47 11.41 -13.76 11.06
C PRO A 47 12.35 -12.90 11.92
N PRO A 48 12.66 -11.67 11.48
CA PRO A 48 13.36 -10.70 12.32
C PRO A 48 12.63 -10.49 13.65
N ALA A 49 13.38 -10.39 14.76
CA ALA A 49 12.82 -10.29 16.10
C ALA A 49 11.84 -9.10 16.25
N SER A 50 12.10 -8.00 15.56
CA SER A 50 11.27 -6.78 15.58
C SER A 50 9.97 -6.88 14.77
N LEU A 51 9.79 -7.92 13.93
CA LEU A 51 8.63 -8.02 13.05
C LEU A 51 7.32 -8.14 13.84
N ARG A 52 7.34 -8.89 14.96
CA ARG A 52 6.17 -9.05 15.81
C ARG A 52 5.67 -7.70 16.33
N ASP A 53 6.58 -6.89 16.86
CA ASP A 53 6.23 -5.59 17.45
C ASP A 53 5.71 -4.65 16.38
N LYS A 54 6.33 -4.62 15.20
CA LYS A 54 5.85 -3.83 14.04
C LYS A 54 4.43 -4.20 13.63
N ILE A 55 4.10 -5.51 13.61
CA ILE A 55 2.75 -5.98 13.28
C ILE A 55 1.74 -5.52 14.35
N LEU A 56 2.06 -5.72 15.63
CA LEU A 56 1.17 -5.34 16.73
C LEU A 56 0.97 -3.83 16.83
N GLU A 57 2.02 -3.05 16.58
CA GLU A 57 1.95 -1.59 16.48
C GLU A 57 1.02 -1.18 15.34
N LYS A 58 1.18 -1.74 14.14
CA LYS A 58 0.29 -1.43 13.00
C LYS A 58 -1.17 -1.76 13.32
N ILE A 59 -1.45 -2.91 13.94
CA ILE A 59 -2.82 -3.27 14.36
C ILE A 59 -3.37 -2.25 15.36
N SER A 60 -2.56 -1.86 16.35
CA SER A 60 -2.95 -0.89 17.38
C SER A 60 -3.25 0.48 16.77
N THR A 61 -2.39 0.96 15.87
CA THR A 61 -2.57 2.21 15.12
C THR A 61 -3.86 2.18 14.29
N LEU A 62 -4.13 1.10 13.56
CA LEU A 62 -5.36 0.96 12.78
C LEU A 62 -6.62 0.94 13.66
N HIS A 63 -6.56 0.27 14.81
CA HIS A 63 -7.65 0.29 15.80
C HIS A 63 -7.90 1.70 16.34
N GLN A 64 -6.84 2.44 16.65
CA GLN A 64 -6.94 3.82 17.10
C GLN A 64 -7.53 4.72 16.02
N GLN A 65 -7.01 4.66 14.78
CA GLN A 65 -7.52 5.41 13.63
C GLN A 65 -9.01 5.14 13.39
N LYS A 66 -9.45 3.88 13.50
CA LYS A 66 -10.85 3.51 13.37
C LYS A 66 -11.72 4.15 14.47
N ARG A 67 -11.25 4.20 15.71
CA ARG A 67 -11.95 4.82 16.84
C ARG A 67 -11.98 6.34 16.75
N GLN A 68 -10.94 6.94 16.19
CA GLN A 68 -10.75 8.37 16.06
C GLN A 68 -11.15 8.89 14.68
N ARG A 69 -11.96 8.14 13.92
CA ARG A 69 -12.40 8.54 12.59
C ARG A 69 -13.05 9.91 12.61
N ARG A 70 -12.61 10.76 11.68
CA ARG A 70 -13.15 12.10 11.44
C ARG A 70 -13.50 12.24 9.97
N SER A 71 -14.51 13.04 9.68
CA SER A 71 -14.74 13.46 8.30
C SER A 71 -13.70 14.53 7.96
N ILE A 72 -12.93 14.33 6.88
CA ILE A 72 -12.14 15.41 6.30
C ILE A 72 -13.11 16.34 5.58
N SER A 73 -13.06 17.64 5.92
CA SER A 73 -13.88 18.66 5.27
C SER A 73 -13.29 19.00 3.90
N PRO A 74 -14.07 18.95 2.81
CA PRO A 74 -13.57 19.26 1.47
C PRO A 74 -13.01 20.68 1.33
N GLY A 75 -13.51 21.65 2.11
CA GLY A 75 -13.09 23.05 2.00
C GLY A 75 -11.78 23.39 2.70
N ALA A 76 -11.27 22.50 3.57
CA ALA A 76 -10.04 22.73 4.32
C ALA A 76 -9.47 21.38 4.82
N PRO A 77 -8.94 20.54 3.92
CA PRO A 77 -8.32 19.29 4.35
C PRO A 77 -7.09 19.57 5.24
N PRO A 78 -6.77 18.71 6.22
CA PRO A 78 -5.56 18.86 7.03
C PRO A 78 -4.30 18.65 6.18
N MET A 79 -3.14 19.09 6.68
CA MET A 79 -1.84 18.68 6.12
C MET A 79 -1.58 17.20 6.36
N LEU A 80 -0.80 16.58 5.47
CA LEU A 80 -0.25 15.24 5.66
C LEU A 80 0.90 15.32 6.67
N GLY A 81 0.57 15.40 7.96
CA GLY A 81 1.57 15.26 9.03
C GLY A 81 2.03 13.80 9.22
N ASP A 82 2.99 13.57 10.13
CA ASP A 82 3.68 12.29 10.38
C ASP A 82 2.80 11.04 10.63
N SER A 83 1.51 11.22 10.87
CA SER A 83 0.59 10.12 11.18
C SER A 83 -0.80 10.41 10.62
N PRO A 84 -0.96 10.46 9.29
CA PRO A 84 -2.24 10.77 8.69
C PRO A 84 -3.20 9.59 8.90
N ASN A 85 -4.47 9.90 9.15
CA ASN A 85 -5.49 8.87 9.27
C ASN A 85 -5.90 8.37 7.89
N TRP A 86 -5.31 7.26 7.47
CA TRP A 86 -5.62 6.59 6.21
C TRP A 86 -7.11 6.35 6.00
N LEU A 87 -7.84 5.96 7.05
CA LEU A 87 -9.27 5.66 6.95
C LEU A 87 -10.11 6.91 6.68
N ASP A 88 -9.69 8.06 7.19
CA ASP A 88 -10.37 9.34 6.99
C ASP A 88 -10.15 9.82 5.55
N TRP A 89 -8.91 9.76 5.06
CA TRP A 89 -8.57 10.09 3.68
C TRP A 89 -9.23 9.16 2.66
N ALA A 90 -9.18 7.85 2.88
CA ALA A 90 -9.83 6.87 2.02
C ALA A 90 -11.34 7.13 1.91
N GLY A 91 -11.99 7.53 3.02
CA GLY A 91 -13.39 7.93 3.00
C GLY A 91 -13.64 9.23 2.26
N ALA A 92 -12.77 10.23 2.44
CA ALA A 92 -12.92 11.56 1.86
C ALA A 92 -12.85 11.58 0.33
N VAL A 93 -11.99 10.73 -0.26
CA VAL A 93 -11.77 10.67 -1.72
C VAL A 93 -12.35 9.41 -2.38
N ALA A 94 -13.24 8.70 -1.68
CA ALA A 94 -13.84 7.45 -2.17
C ALA A 94 -14.61 7.60 -3.49
N GLY A 95 -15.18 8.79 -3.75
CA GLY A 95 -15.93 9.09 -4.97
C GLY A 95 -15.11 9.71 -6.10
N ILE A 96 -13.80 9.90 -5.92
CA ILE A 96 -12.91 10.47 -6.93
C ILE A 96 -12.22 9.32 -7.66
N GLU A 97 -12.35 9.30 -8.98
CA GLU A 97 -11.80 8.29 -9.88
C GLU A 97 -10.93 8.95 -10.96
N PRO A 98 -9.88 8.28 -11.45
CA PRO A 98 -9.11 8.77 -12.57
C PRO A 98 -9.90 8.62 -13.88
N PRO A 99 -9.56 9.37 -14.94
CA PRO A 99 -10.05 9.08 -16.29
C PRO A 99 -9.76 7.62 -16.67
N PRO A 100 -10.65 6.93 -17.41
CA PRO A 100 -10.45 5.52 -17.75
C PRO A 100 -9.21 5.26 -18.62
N ASP A 101 -8.72 6.28 -19.31
CA ASP A 101 -7.65 6.25 -20.31
C ASP A 101 -6.38 7.01 -19.87
N PHE A 102 -6.24 7.37 -18.59
CA PHE A 102 -4.97 7.97 -18.12
C PHE A 102 -3.81 7.03 -18.43
N GLU A 103 -2.65 7.54 -18.85
CA GLU A 103 -1.56 6.68 -19.32
C GLU A 103 -0.90 5.93 -18.16
N ASN A 104 -0.04 6.61 -17.41
CA ASN A 104 0.71 6.05 -16.29
C ASN A 104 0.47 6.81 -14.98
N LEU A 105 0.59 8.14 -15.01
CA LEU A 105 0.37 9.03 -13.86
C LEU A 105 -0.84 9.93 -14.10
N HIS A 106 -1.73 10.04 -13.11
CA HIS A 106 -2.79 11.04 -13.09
C HIS A 106 -2.82 11.74 -11.73
N LEU A 107 -2.84 13.08 -11.75
CA LEU A 107 -2.97 13.91 -10.55
C LEU A 107 -4.31 14.67 -10.60
N HIS A 108 -5.15 14.45 -9.60
CA HIS A 108 -6.38 15.20 -9.39
C HIS A 108 -6.18 16.21 -8.25
N PRO A 109 -6.13 17.53 -8.54
CA PRO A 109 -5.88 18.54 -7.52
C PRO A 109 -7.04 18.64 -6.53
N LEU A 110 -6.71 18.65 -5.24
CA LEU A 110 -7.63 18.88 -4.12
C LEU A 110 -7.42 20.28 -3.53
N VAL A 111 -6.17 20.71 -3.37
CA VAL A 111 -5.80 22.04 -2.88
C VAL A 111 -4.60 22.54 -3.69
N SER A 112 -4.62 23.83 -4.02
CA SER A 112 -3.48 24.54 -4.58
C SER A 112 -3.49 25.95 -3.98
N ASP A 113 -2.55 26.21 -3.07
CA ASP A 113 -2.38 27.50 -2.41
C ASP A 113 -0.89 27.85 -2.27
N GLU A 114 -0.60 28.97 -1.60
CA GLU A 114 0.76 29.47 -1.39
C GLU A 114 1.60 28.55 -0.49
N ARG A 115 0.97 27.70 0.32
CA ARG A 115 1.64 26.83 1.29
C ARG A 115 1.84 25.42 0.77
N ARG A 116 0.92 24.90 -0.06
CA ARG A 116 1.00 23.53 -0.54
C ARG A 116 0.22 23.26 -1.82
N GLU A 117 0.54 22.13 -2.42
CA GLU A 117 -0.27 21.46 -3.42
C GLU A 117 -0.67 20.07 -2.89
N LEU A 118 -1.93 19.70 -3.06
CA LEU A 118 -2.48 18.45 -2.58
C LEU A 118 -3.24 17.78 -3.71
N PHE A 119 -2.96 16.51 -3.94
CA PHE A 119 -3.55 15.73 -5.02
C PHE A 119 -4.06 14.39 -4.52
N VAL A 120 -5.05 13.84 -5.25
CA VAL A 120 -5.18 12.39 -5.37
C VAL A 120 -4.37 11.96 -6.58
N ALA A 121 -3.43 11.04 -6.38
CA ALA A 121 -2.55 10.54 -7.42
C ALA A 121 -2.91 9.09 -7.76
N TRP A 122 -2.87 8.75 -9.05
CA TRP A 122 -2.93 7.38 -9.55
C TRP A 122 -1.70 7.06 -10.37
N VAL A 123 -1.08 5.92 -10.09
CA VAL A 123 0.12 5.45 -10.79
C VAL A 123 -0.09 4.00 -11.20
N LYS A 124 0.15 3.67 -12.48
CA LYS A 124 0.00 2.30 -12.98
C LYS A 124 1.27 1.47 -12.82
N GLU A 125 2.42 2.02 -13.22
CA GLU A 125 3.65 1.24 -13.37
C GLU A 125 4.81 1.84 -12.59
N TYR A 126 5.16 3.09 -12.85
CA TYR A 126 6.31 3.73 -12.22
C TYR A 126 6.15 5.26 -12.13
N VAL A 127 6.88 5.89 -11.22
CA VAL A 127 7.18 7.33 -11.24
C VAL A 127 8.67 7.46 -11.49
N GLU A 128 9.05 8.36 -12.39
CA GLU A 128 10.46 8.60 -12.74
C GLU A 128 11.24 9.15 -11.55
N GLU A 129 12.56 9.24 -11.71
CA GLU A 129 13.41 9.79 -10.65
C GLU A 129 13.14 11.28 -10.45
N GLU A 130 12.85 11.65 -9.20
CA GLU A 130 12.57 13.02 -8.78
C GLU A 130 13.48 13.42 -7.60
N VAL A 131 13.73 14.72 -7.49
CA VAL A 131 14.45 15.33 -6.36
C VAL A 131 13.88 16.72 -6.10
N HIS A 132 13.68 17.04 -4.83
CA HIS A 132 13.11 18.31 -4.40
C HIS A 132 14.06 19.02 -3.42
N TYR A 133 14.28 20.32 -3.65
CA TYR A 133 15.16 21.14 -2.81
C TYR A 133 14.42 22.28 -2.10
N ASP A 134 13.20 22.57 -2.54
CA ASP A 134 12.37 23.71 -2.15
C ASP A 134 10.97 23.31 -1.65
N LEU A 135 10.65 22.01 -1.69
CA LEU A 135 9.40 21.46 -1.18
C LEU A 135 9.62 20.12 -0.48
N LEU A 136 8.76 19.83 0.49
CA LEU A 136 8.65 18.50 1.10
C LEU A 136 7.54 17.72 0.40
N GLU A 137 7.90 16.58 -0.17
CA GLU A 137 6.93 15.65 -0.72
C GLU A 137 6.52 14.62 0.32
N SER A 138 5.21 14.47 0.52
CA SER A 138 4.63 13.42 1.35
C SER A 138 3.57 12.64 0.58
N PHE A 139 3.54 11.32 0.75
CA PHE A 139 2.48 10.52 0.16
C PHE A 139 1.93 9.44 1.10
N LEU A 140 0.62 9.26 1.02
CA LEU A 140 -0.17 8.29 1.78
C LEU A 140 -0.87 7.33 0.83
N ILE A 141 -0.52 6.05 0.89
CA ILE A 141 -1.11 5.01 0.03
C ILE A 141 -2.54 4.69 0.50
N LEU A 142 -3.52 4.91 -0.38
CA LEU A 142 -4.93 4.58 -0.12
C LEU A 142 -5.31 3.21 -0.66
N GLU A 143 -4.75 2.81 -1.80
CA GLU A 143 -4.99 1.54 -2.48
C GLU A 143 -3.74 1.08 -3.23
N GLY A 144 -3.58 -0.24 -3.40
CA GLY A 144 -2.41 -0.83 -4.06
C GLY A 144 -1.17 -0.89 -3.16
N SER A 145 -0.02 -1.13 -3.81
CA SER A 145 1.29 -1.15 -3.17
C SER A 145 2.40 -0.73 -4.12
N CYS A 146 3.47 -0.17 -3.57
CA CYS A 146 4.65 0.26 -4.31
C CYS A 146 5.96 0.00 -3.55
N GLU A 147 7.05 0.05 -4.28
CA GLU A 147 8.42 0.19 -3.79
C GLU A 147 8.92 1.58 -4.15
N CYS A 148 9.43 2.31 -3.16
CA CYS A 148 10.10 3.58 -3.34
C CYS A 148 11.59 3.37 -3.07
N THR A 149 12.42 3.60 -4.08
CA THR A 149 13.87 3.59 -3.94
C THR A 149 14.31 5.01 -3.67
N ILE A 150 15.02 5.23 -2.56
CA ILE A 150 15.41 6.56 -2.09
C ILE A 150 16.93 6.58 -1.91
N THR A 151 17.59 7.59 -2.47
CA THR A 151 19.04 7.82 -2.31
C THR A 151 19.28 9.17 -1.65
N ASP A 152 20.03 9.18 -0.55
CA ASP A 152 20.41 10.43 0.13
C ASP A 152 21.57 11.14 -0.58
N GLU A 153 21.88 12.38 -0.16
CA GLU A 153 22.98 13.18 -0.72
C GLU A 153 24.37 12.53 -0.54
N SER A 154 24.51 11.60 0.40
CA SER A 154 25.75 10.83 0.62
C SER A 154 25.83 9.59 -0.27
N GLY A 155 24.82 9.32 -1.10
CA GLY A 155 24.74 8.18 -2.00
C GLY A 155 24.24 6.89 -1.33
N ASN A 156 23.72 6.95 -0.09
CA ASN A 156 23.15 5.77 0.55
C ASN A 156 21.74 5.50 -0.02
N CYS A 157 21.55 4.30 -0.54
CA CYS A 157 20.31 3.86 -1.15
C CYS A 157 19.50 2.98 -0.19
N ARG A 158 18.19 3.22 -0.07
CA ARG A 158 17.24 2.40 0.67
C ARG A 158 15.97 2.14 -0.15
N ILE A 159 15.37 0.97 0.05
CA ILE A 159 14.08 0.63 -0.56
C ILE A 159 13.01 0.60 0.55
N VAL A 160 11.97 1.41 0.38
CA VAL A 160 10.81 1.45 1.26
C VAL A 160 9.62 0.83 0.53
N ARG A 161 9.05 -0.22 1.13
CA ARG A 161 7.83 -0.87 0.64
C ARG A 161 6.62 -0.28 1.32
N LEU A 162 5.67 0.21 0.54
CA LEU A 162 4.45 0.83 1.04
C LEU A 162 3.24 0.11 0.45
N GLY A 163 2.31 -0.23 1.33
CA GLY A 163 0.98 -0.71 0.97
C GLY A 163 -0.07 0.19 1.60
N GLN A 164 -1.32 -0.27 1.63
CA GLN A 164 -2.44 0.50 2.17
C GLN A 164 -2.16 1.09 3.58
N GLY A 165 -2.38 2.40 3.71
CA GLY A 165 -2.08 3.18 4.91
C GLY A 165 -0.58 3.31 5.23
N GLY A 166 0.30 2.99 4.28
CA GLY A 166 1.70 3.37 4.32
C GLY A 166 1.85 4.86 4.03
N PHE A 167 2.75 5.51 4.76
CA PHE A 167 3.00 6.95 4.68
C PHE A 167 4.50 7.19 4.71
N ILE A 168 4.97 8.15 3.93
CA ILE A 168 6.35 8.63 3.99
C ILE A 168 6.42 10.10 3.55
N THR A 169 7.42 10.80 4.07
CA THR A 169 7.83 12.14 3.64
C THR A 169 9.28 12.06 3.17
N MET A 170 9.54 12.48 1.93
CA MET A 170 10.89 12.61 1.38
C MET A 170 11.62 13.76 2.07
N GLN A 171 12.89 13.56 2.42
CA GLN A 171 13.72 14.65 2.89
C GLN A 171 14.25 15.46 1.70
N LEU A 172 14.58 16.73 1.92
CA LEU A 172 15.16 17.58 0.89
C LEU A 172 16.46 16.96 0.36
N GLY A 173 16.65 17.05 -0.96
CA GLY A 173 17.81 16.51 -1.65
C GLY A 173 17.83 14.99 -1.82
N GLU A 174 16.85 14.26 -1.27
CA GLU A 174 16.72 12.83 -1.55
C GLU A 174 16.20 12.62 -2.97
N THR A 175 16.96 11.85 -3.76
CA THR A 175 16.45 11.36 -5.05
C THR A 175 15.59 10.14 -4.79
N HIS A 176 14.47 10.03 -5.51
CA HIS A 176 13.61 8.87 -5.36
C HIS A 176 12.87 8.53 -6.65
N HIS A 177 12.57 7.24 -6.84
CA HIS A 177 11.66 6.77 -7.87
C HIS A 177 10.71 5.71 -7.28
N ILE A 178 9.56 5.53 -7.90
CA ILE A 178 8.51 4.65 -7.39
C ILE A 178 8.19 3.59 -8.43
N ARG A 179 8.06 2.33 -7.99
CA ARG A 179 7.58 1.22 -8.80
C ARG A 179 6.35 0.60 -8.19
N ILE A 180 5.30 0.41 -8.98
CA ILE A 180 4.07 -0.24 -8.54
C ILE A 180 4.28 -1.75 -8.47
N THR A 181 3.86 -2.33 -7.34
CA THR A 181 4.00 -3.77 -7.05
C THR A 181 2.65 -4.48 -7.00
N SER A 182 1.55 -3.74 -6.93
CA SER A 182 0.20 -4.32 -7.02
C SER A 182 -0.24 -4.54 -8.48
N PRO A 183 -1.12 -5.52 -8.74
CA PRO A 183 -1.71 -5.72 -10.07
C PRO A 183 -2.61 -4.58 -10.56
N GLN A 184 -3.09 -3.76 -9.63
CA GLN A 184 -3.93 -2.59 -9.89
C GLN A 184 -3.13 -1.31 -9.65
N PRO A 185 -3.52 -0.18 -10.26
CA PRO A 185 -2.90 1.11 -10.01
C PRO A 185 -2.90 1.46 -8.52
N VAL A 186 -1.83 2.12 -8.07
CA VAL A 186 -1.80 2.72 -6.74
C VAL A 186 -2.63 4.00 -6.75
N LYS A 187 -3.47 4.17 -5.73
CA LYS A 187 -4.14 5.43 -5.41
C LYS A 187 -3.51 6.00 -4.14
N ALA A 188 -3.08 7.24 -4.17
CA ALA A 188 -2.42 7.90 -3.04
C ALA A 188 -2.95 9.33 -2.83
N ILE A 189 -2.81 9.85 -1.61
CA ILE A 189 -2.79 11.30 -1.39
C ILE A 189 -1.33 11.74 -1.52
N LEU A 190 -1.08 12.73 -2.36
CA LEU A 190 0.23 13.37 -2.57
C LEU A 190 0.14 14.81 -2.08
N GLU A 191 1.07 15.23 -1.23
CA GLU A 191 1.21 16.61 -0.78
C GLU A 191 2.62 17.12 -1.06
N TRP A 192 2.70 18.28 -1.71
CA TRP A 192 3.91 19.08 -1.83
C TRP A 192 3.77 20.29 -0.91
N GLU A 193 4.44 20.27 0.23
CA GLU A 193 4.54 21.43 1.13
C GLU A 193 5.65 22.36 0.63
N LYS A 194 5.28 23.59 0.26
CA LYS A 194 6.20 24.62 -0.21
C LYS A 194 6.96 25.18 0.98
N LEU A 195 8.28 25.05 0.98
CA LEU A 195 9.10 25.68 2.00
C LEU A 195 9.25 27.16 1.65
N ALA A 196 8.94 28.04 2.60
CA ALA A 196 9.06 29.48 2.37
C ALA A 196 10.52 29.82 2.01
N ALA A 197 10.69 30.54 0.89
CA ALA A 197 11.97 31.08 0.45
C ALA A 197 12.46 32.22 1.35
#